data_AF-A0A963YYH3-F1
#
_entry.id   AF-A0A963YYH3-F1
#
_cell.length_a   1.000
_cell.length_b   1.000
_cell.length_c   1.000
_cell.angle_alpha   90.00
_cell.angle_beta   90.00
_cell.angle_gamma   90.00
#
_symmetry.space_group_name_H-M   'P 1'
#
loop_
_entity.id
_entity.type
_entity.pdbx_description
1 polymer ?
#
loop_
_entity_poly.entity_id
_entity_poly.type
_entity_poly.pdbx_seq_one_letter_code
_entity_poly.pdbx_strand_id
1 'polypeptide(L)'
;SVSLPTFSTDRVRRQAGDAAPPAETPLILVGRDGRRRVVLAADLAAQRAGSRIGMAASKAQALVRDLARGERLSTARSRQTYDDGRLP
;
A
#
# COMPACT_ATOMS: atom_id res chain seq x y z
N SER A 1 7.30 10.26 -19.56
CA SER A 1 7.82 9.88 -18.22
C SER A 1 7.11 8.63 -17.77
N VAL A 2 7.80 7.50 -17.58
CA VAL A 2 7.15 6.26 -17.11
C VAL A 2 7.11 6.28 -15.59
N SER A 3 5.91 6.34 -15.01
CA SER A 3 5.71 6.24 -13.57
C SER A 3 5.46 4.78 -13.22
N LEU A 4 6.50 4.08 -12.78
CA LEU A 4 6.36 2.76 -12.17
C LEU A 4 6.19 2.95 -10.66
N PRO A 5 5.01 2.69 -10.08
CA PRO A 5 4.68 3.13 -8.74
C PRO A 5 5.47 2.46 -7.62
N THR A 6 6.13 1.34 -7.90
CA THR A 6 7.04 0.65 -6.97
C THR A 6 8.49 1.12 -7.12
N PHE A 7 8.87 1.68 -8.26
CA PHE A 7 10.25 2.07 -8.56
C PHE A 7 10.70 3.29 -7.76
N SER A 8 9.78 4.22 -7.48
CA SER A 8 10.04 5.36 -6.61
C SER A 8 10.31 4.92 -5.16
N THR A 9 9.55 3.96 -4.64
CA THR A 9 9.80 3.38 -3.30
C THR A 9 11.08 2.54 -3.28
N ASP A 10 11.41 1.83 -4.36
CA ASP A 10 12.67 1.07 -4.47
C ASP A 10 13.89 1.99 -4.46
N ARG A 11 13.84 3.11 -5.18
CA ARG A 11 14.90 4.13 -5.17
C ARG A 11 15.12 4.72 -3.77
N VAL A 12 14.04 5.03 -3.06
CA VAL A 12 14.14 5.57 -1.68
C VAL A 12 14.80 4.56 -0.75
N ARG A 13 14.46 3.26 -0.86
CA ARG A 13 15.15 2.20 -0.11
C ARG A 13 16.63 2.11 -0.48
N ARG A 14 16.96 2.08 -1.78
CA ARG A 14 18.36 2.04 -2.23
C ARG A 14 19.17 3.22 -1.74
N GLN A 15 18.57 4.41 -1.70
CA GLN A 15 19.23 5.63 -1.23
C GLN A 15 19.44 5.64 0.29
N ALA A 16 18.61 4.92 1.05
CA ALA A 16 18.77 4.78 2.49
C ALA A 16 19.85 3.74 2.88
N GLY A 17 20.26 2.85 1.96
CA GLY A 17 21.32 1.87 2.20
C GLY A 17 21.01 0.98 3.41
N ASP A 18 21.97 0.83 4.32
CA ASP A 18 21.82 0.02 5.54
C ASP A 18 20.75 0.57 6.51
N ALA A 19 20.36 1.83 6.38
CA ALA A 19 19.28 2.44 7.15
C ALA A 19 17.90 2.23 6.50
N ALA A 20 17.82 1.54 5.37
CA ALA A 20 16.56 1.24 4.72
C ALA A 20 15.70 0.32 5.60
N PRO A 21 14.38 0.58 5.71
CA PRO A 21 13.47 -0.40 6.28
C PRO A 21 13.61 -1.76 5.55
N PRO A 22 13.46 -2.90 6.24
CA PRO A 22 13.41 -4.22 5.61
C PRO A 22 12.34 -4.31 4.53
N ALA A 23 12.51 -5.15 3.50
CA ALA A 23 11.58 -5.30 2.37
C ALA A 23 10.14 -5.60 2.81
N GLU A 24 9.99 -6.30 3.93
CA GLU A 24 8.71 -6.65 4.56
C GLU A 24 7.98 -5.44 5.13
N THR A 25 8.71 -4.40 5.56
CA THR A 25 8.16 -3.22 6.21
C THR A 25 7.49 -2.32 5.18
N PRO A 26 6.17 -2.07 5.25
CA PRO A 26 5.47 -1.29 4.23
C PRO A 26 6.03 0.13 4.04
N LEU A 27 6.29 0.53 2.79
CA LEU A 27 6.74 1.88 2.44
C LEU A 27 5.77 2.56 1.45
N ILE A 28 5.39 3.79 1.78
CA ILE A 28 4.59 4.68 0.92
C ILE A 28 5.30 6.01 0.72
N LEU A 29 5.17 6.60 -0.47
CA LEU A 29 5.54 7.99 -0.72
C LEU A 29 4.30 8.84 -0.79
N VAL A 30 4.31 9.94 -0.04
CA VAL A 30 3.21 10.91 0.01
C VAL A 30 3.64 12.17 -0.71
N GLY A 31 2.78 12.65 -1.60
CA GLY A 31 2.91 13.95 -2.24
C GLY A 31 1.62 14.74 -2.16
N ARG A 32 1.48 15.69 -3.08
CA ARG A 32 0.27 16.53 -3.20
C ARG A 32 -0.35 16.32 -4.57
N ASP A 33 -1.68 16.24 -4.58
CA ASP A 33 -2.53 16.36 -5.76
C ASP A 33 -3.47 17.54 -5.53
N GLY A 34 -3.17 18.67 -6.16
CA GLY A 34 -3.71 19.97 -5.82
C GLY A 34 -3.55 20.28 -4.32
N ARG A 35 -4.67 20.44 -3.61
CA ARG A 35 -4.71 20.76 -2.17
C ARG A 35 -4.72 19.53 -1.26
N ARG A 36 -4.77 18.32 -1.83
CA ARG A 36 -4.88 17.06 -1.08
C ARG A 36 -3.52 16.39 -0.92
N ARG A 37 -3.25 15.78 0.23
CA ARG A 37 -2.10 14.87 0.41
C ARG A 37 -2.50 13.46 0.04
N VAL A 38 -1.80 12.87 -0.92
CA VAL A 38 -2.12 11.54 -1.46
C VAL A 38 -0.88 10.67 -1.58
N VAL A 39 -1.09 9.35 -1.60
CA VAL A 39 -0.05 8.37 -1.92
C VAL A 39 0.31 8.50 -3.40
N LEU A 40 1.58 8.75 -3.70
CA LEU A 40 2.10 8.79 -5.08
C LEU A 40 2.68 7.44 -5.51
N ALA A 41 3.22 6.68 -4.54
CA ALA A 41 3.88 5.40 -4.75
C ALA A 41 3.69 4.53 -3.51
N ALA A 42 3.52 3.24 -3.71
CA ALA A 42 3.40 2.25 -2.66
C ALA A 42 4.14 0.99 -3.09
N ASP A 43 5.03 0.49 -2.22
CA ASP A 43 5.71 -0.77 -2.48
C ASP A 43 4.77 -1.97 -2.35
N LEU A 44 5.32 -3.16 -2.60
CA LEU A 44 4.51 -4.37 -2.60
C LEU A 44 3.97 -4.73 -1.21
N ALA A 45 4.72 -4.47 -0.14
CA ALA A 45 4.28 -4.70 1.23
C ALA A 45 3.11 -3.75 1.60
N ALA A 46 3.22 -2.46 1.25
CA ALA A 46 2.15 -1.48 1.39
C ALA A 46 0.93 -1.79 0.52
N GLN A 47 1.12 -2.37 -0.66
CA GLN A 47 -0.01 -2.83 -1.47
C GLN A 47 -0.70 -4.05 -0.86
N ARG A 48 0.05 -5.02 -0.33
CA ARG A 48 -0.53 -6.16 0.40
C ARG A 48 -1.27 -5.72 1.67
N ALA A 49 -0.81 -4.63 2.29
CA ALA A 49 -1.46 -3.94 3.39
C ALA A 49 -2.78 -3.23 3.04
N GLY A 50 -3.15 -3.18 1.76
CA GLY A 50 -4.35 -2.47 1.28
C GLY A 50 -4.12 -0.99 0.92
N SER A 51 -2.89 -0.48 1.05
CA SER A 51 -2.54 0.88 0.61
C SER A 51 -2.49 0.96 -0.93
N ARG A 52 -2.91 2.09 -1.50
CA ARG A 52 -3.02 2.29 -2.96
C ARG A 52 -2.63 3.72 -3.33
N ILE A 53 -2.13 3.89 -4.55
CA ILE A 53 -1.86 5.22 -5.14
C ILE A 53 -3.17 6.03 -5.18
N GLY A 54 -3.07 7.33 -4.96
CA GLY A 54 -4.23 8.24 -4.89
C GLY A 54 -4.99 8.18 -3.56
N MET A 55 -4.71 7.20 -2.70
CA MET A 55 -5.31 7.15 -1.36
C MET A 55 -4.89 8.37 -0.54
N ALA A 56 -5.83 8.91 0.27
CA ALA A 56 -5.51 9.97 1.22
C ALA A 56 -4.39 9.53 2.16
N ALA A 57 -3.38 10.40 2.34
CA ALA A 57 -2.18 10.09 3.11
C ALA A 57 -2.51 9.59 4.53
N SER A 58 -3.45 10.24 5.21
CA SER A 58 -3.83 9.85 6.57
C SER A 58 -4.41 8.44 6.66
N LYS A 59 -5.24 8.04 5.68
CA LYS A 59 -5.80 6.68 5.62
C LYS A 59 -4.69 5.66 5.36
N ALA A 60 -3.83 5.92 4.39
CA ALA A 60 -2.70 5.05 4.08
C ALA A 60 -1.76 4.89 5.27
N GLN A 61 -1.50 5.96 6.02
CA GLN A 61 -0.67 5.95 7.23
C GLN A 61 -1.29 5.19 8.40
N ALA A 62 -2.62 5.17 8.52
CA ALA A 62 -3.29 4.34 9.52
C ALA A 62 -3.07 2.85 9.20
N LEU A 63 -3.37 2.45 7.96
CA LEU A 63 -3.20 1.06 7.49
C LEU A 63 -1.76 0.55 7.68
N VAL A 64 -0.76 1.38 7.38
CA VAL A 64 0.67 1.02 7.54
C VAL A 64 1.06 0.91 9.01
N ARG A 65 0.57 1.82 9.87
CA ARG A 65 0.89 1.81 11.30
C ARG A 65 0.29 0.62 12.04
N ASP A 66 -0.95 0.25 11.72
CA ASP A 66 -1.61 -0.90 12.33
C ASP A 66 -0.81 -2.19 12.06
N LEU A 67 -0.29 -2.34 10.83
CA LEU A 67 0.56 -3.46 10.46
C LEU A 67 1.95 -3.43 11.10
N ALA A 68 2.59 -2.26 11.20
CA ALA A 68 3.87 -2.13 11.90
C ALA A 68 3.74 -2.49 13.39
N ARG A 69 2.54 -2.39 13.96
CA ARG A 69 2.21 -2.82 15.33
C ARG A 69 1.93 -4.32 15.46
N GLY A 70 1.78 -5.04 14.35
CA GLY A 70 1.38 -6.46 14.32
C GLY A 70 -0.13 -6.70 14.24
N GLU A 71 -0.94 -5.64 14.18
CA GLU A 71 -2.38 -5.75 13.99
C GLU A 71 -2.68 -5.88 12.49
N ARG A 72 -2.74 -7.12 12.00
CA ARG A 72 -3.22 -7.37 10.63
C ARG A 72 -4.68 -6.97 10.55
N LEU A 73 -4.98 -5.81 9.94
CA LEU A 73 -6.33 -5.45 9.55
C LEU A 73 -6.87 -6.55 8.63
N SER A 74 -7.73 -7.40 9.20
CA SER A 74 -8.40 -8.50 8.51
C SER A 74 -9.34 -7.93 7.46
N THR A 75 -8.80 -7.55 6.32
CA THR A 75 -9.57 -7.04 5.18
C THR A 75 -9.97 -8.26 4.35
N ALA A 76 -11.24 -8.65 4.51
CA ALA A 76 -12.00 -9.70 3.84
C ALA A 76 -12.26 -10.98 4.66
N ARG A 77 -13.30 -10.89 5.52
CA ARG A 77 -14.19 -12.02 5.77
C ARG A 77 -15.27 -11.97 4.68
N SER A 78 -15.34 -13.04 3.88
CA SER A 78 -16.57 -13.60 3.28
C SER A 78 -17.53 -12.65 2.55
N ARG A 79 -17.42 -12.60 1.21
CA ARG A 79 -18.53 -12.62 0.24
C ARG A 79 -17.96 -12.60 -1.18
N GLN A 80 -17.64 -13.78 -1.69
CA GLN A 80 -17.81 -14.11 -3.11
C GLN A 80 -17.85 -15.65 -3.21
N THR A 81 -18.76 -16.26 -2.46
CA THR A 81 -19.52 -17.38 -3.02
C THR A 81 -20.31 -16.77 -4.17
N TYR A 82 -19.78 -16.91 -5.39
CA TYR A 82 -20.62 -16.85 -6.58
C TYR A 82 -21.25 -18.23 -6.69
N ASP A 83 -22.38 -18.37 -5.99
CA ASP A 83 -23.45 -19.26 -6.42
C ASP A 83 -24.14 -18.52 -7.56
N ASP A 84 -24.01 -19.04 -8.77
CA ASP A 84 -24.93 -18.74 -9.85
C ASP A 84 -25.31 -20.09 -10.44
N GLY A 85 -26.36 -20.65 -9.83
CA GLY A 85 -27.02 -21.85 -10.27
C GLY A 85 -27.44 -21.77 -11.74
N ARG A 86 -26.67 -22.44 -12.60
CA ARG A 86 -27.17 -22.88 -13.89
C ARG A 86 -26.83 -24.35 -14.13
N LEU A 87 -27.80 -25.18 -13.76
CA LEU A 87 -28.04 -26.50 -14.35
C LEU A 87 -28.22 -26.33 -15.88
N PRO A 88 -27.81 -27.34 -16.66
CA PRO A 88 -28.78 -28.36 -17.07
C PRO A 88 -28.70 -29.65 -16.25
#